data_AF-A0AA51DAF4-F1
#
_entry.id   AF-A0AA51DAF4-F1
#
_cell.length_a   1.000
_cell.length_b   1.000
_cell.length_c   1.000
_cell.angle_alpha   90.00
_cell.angle_beta   90.00
_cell.angle_gamma   90.00
#
_symmetry.space_group_name_H-M   'P 1'
#
loop_
_entity.id
_entity.type
_entity.pdbx_description
1 polymer ?
#
loop_
_entity_poly.entity_id
_entity_poly.type
_entity_poly.pdbx_seq_one_letter_code
_entity_poly.pdbx_strand_id
1 'polypeptide(L)'
;MNFEYKKKAFPHLVTALAGLLIAIFGVFKSVFSDGSGYERLVTVLVVLIIYGVLGIIIGIWKPVKTFIFLPWLSLPGVLVLIFSMSRDGFKVFYIPYIILIITVSDFGLYTGKSFKRKK
;
A
#
# COMPACT_ATOMS: atom_id res chain seq x y z
N MET A 1 -9.91 12.93 -32.74
CA MET A 1 -10.83 12.32 -31.75
C MET A 1 -10.01 11.48 -30.78
N ASN A 2 -9.49 12.02 -29.65
CA ASN A 2 -8.89 11.19 -28.57
C ASN A 2 -8.45 11.91 -27.26
N PHE A 3 -8.97 13.10 -26.93
CA PHE A 3 -8.65 13.75 -25.65
C PHE A 3 -9.74 13.59 -24.57
N GLU A 4 -10.97 13.21 -24.93
CA GLU A 4 -12.07 13.06 -23.96
C GLU A 4 -12.04 11.77 -23.14
N TYR A 5 -11.53 10.65 -23.68
CA TYR A 5 -11.54 9.36 -22.98
C TYR A 5 -10.62 9.32 -21.75
N LYS A 6 -9.48 10.05 -21.79
CA LYS A 6 -8.55 10.15 -20.65
C LYS A 6 -9.15 10.83 -19.42
N LYS A 7 -10.09 11.77 -19.60
CA LYS A 7 -10.69 12.53 -18.49
C LYS A 7 -11.77 11.74 -17.74
N LYS A 8 -12.43 10.76 -18.39
CA LYS A 8 -13.47 9.92 -17.75
C LYS A 8 -12.88 8.69 -17.03
N ALA A 9 -11.75 8.16 -17.47
CA ALA A 9 -11.08 7.04 -16.76
C ALA A 9 -10.48 7.46 -15.42
N PHE A 10 -10.03 8.72 -15.31
CA PHE A 10 -9.42 9.26 -14.09
C PHE A 10 -10.34 9.21 -12.86
N PRO A 11 -11.59 9.71 -12.90
CA PRO A 11 -12.48 9.64 -11.73
C PRO A 11 -12.86 8.21 -11.33
N HIS A 12 -12.99 7.28 -12.29
CA HIS A 12 -13.22 5.86 -11.99
C HIS A 12 -12.02 5.21 -11.29
N LEU A 13 -10.81 5.56 -11.72
CA LEU A 13 -9.58 5.06 -11.10
C LEU A 13 -9.37 5.64 -9.70
N VAL A 14 -9.72 6.91 -9.49
CA VAL A 14 -9.69 7.58 -8.17
C VAL A 14 -10.71 6.96 -7.20
N THR A 15 -11.94 6.71 -7.66
CA THR A 15 -12.98 6.06 -6.82
C THR A 15 -12.63 4.62 -6.48
N ALA A 16 -12.06 3.87 -7.43
CA ALA A 16 -11.54 2.52 -7.16
C ALA A 16 -10.40 2.55 -6.11
N LEU A 17 -9.47 3.50 -6.23
CA LEU A 17 -8.40 3.66 -5.24
C LEU A 17 -8.95 4.04 -3.86
N ALA A 18 -9.93 4.94 -3.80
CA ALA A 18 -10.56 5.36 -2.55
C ALA A 18 -11.31 4.20 -1.87
N GLY A 19 -12.08 3.42 -2.63
CA GLY A 19 -12.76 2.22 -2.12
C GLY A 19 -11.78 1.17 -1.62
N LEU A 20 -10.68 0.93 -2.35
CA LEU A 20 -9.62 0.03 -1.92
C LEU A 20 -8.97 0.50 -0.62
N LEU A 21 -8.65 1.80 -0.50
CA LEU A 21 -8.09 2.37 0.73
C LEU A 21 -9.04 2.20 1.92
N ILE A 22 -10.32 2.52 1.76
CA ILE A 22 -11.33 2.34 2.81
C ILE A 22 -11.44 0.88 3.24
N ALA A 23 -11.47 -0.05 2.28
CA ALA A 23 -11.54 -1.48 2.56
C ALA A 23 -10.29 -1.97 3.32
N ILE A 24 -9.09 -1.56 2.90
CA ILE A 24 -7.83 -1.89 3.57
C ILE A 24 -7.87 -1.37 5.01
N PHE A 25 -8.24 -0.10 5.24
CA PHE A 25 -8.29 0.49 6.58
C PHE A 25 -9.33 -0.16 7.49
N GLY A 26 -10.51 -0.50 6.96
CA GLY A 26 -11.56 -1.19 7.70
C GLY A 26 -11.11 -2.59 8.17
N VAL A 27 -10.52 -3.36 7.25
CA VAL A 27 -10.00 -4.72 7.54
C VAL A 27 -8.84 -4.65 8.53
N PHE A 28 -7.92 -3.69 8.36
CA PHE A 28 -6.80 -3.48 9.28
C PHE A 28 -7.26 -3.25 10.72
N LYS A 29 -8.21 -2.33 10.92
CA LYS A 29 -8.69 -2.00 12.25
C LYS A 29 -9.35 -3.21 12.92
N SER A 30 -10.21 -3.92 12.19
CA SER A 30 -10.90 -5.10 12.72
C SER A 30 -9.91 -6.21 13.09
N VAL A 31 -8.93 -6.50 12.25
CA VAL A 31 -8.02 -7.63 12.47
C VAL A 31 -6.94 -7.33 13.52
N PHE A 32 -6.44 -6.09 13.60
CA PHE A 32 -5.44 -5.74 14.61
C PHE A 32 -6.04 -5.52 16.00
N SER A 33 -7.29 -5.06 16.07
CA SER A 33 -8.01 -4.88 17.33
C SER A 33 -8.54 -6.22 17.87
N ASP A 34 -9.31 -6.95 17.06
CA ASP A 34 -10.07 -8.13 17.50
C ASP A 34 -9.52 -9.46 16.95
N GLY A 35 -8.69 -9.41 15.92
CA GLY A 35 -8.29 -10.61 15.18
C GLY A 35 -7.27 -11.50 15.90
N SER A 36 -7.35 -12.80 15.63
CA SER A 36 -6.40 -13.80 16.11
C SER A 36 -5.00 -13.64 15.49
N GLY A 37 -3.97 -14.28 16.06
CA GLY A 37 -2.60 -14.21 15.52
C GLY A 37 -2.50 -14.66 14.06
N TYR A 38 -3.30 -15.65 13.66
CA TYR A 38 -3.38 -16.14 12.29
C TYR A 38 -4.03 -15.12 11.34
N GLU A 39 -5.17 -14.53 11.74
CA GLU A 39 -5.87 -13.52 10.94
C GLU A 39 -5.00 -12.28 10.67
N ARG A 40 -4.22 -11.87 11.67
CA ARG A 40 -3.24 -10.79 11.55
C ARG A 40 -2.17 -11.10 10.51
N LEU A 41 -1.60 -12.31 10.54
CA LEU A 41 -0.62 -12.75 9.54
C LEU A 41 -1.20 -12.74 8.12
N VAL A 42 -2.41 -13.28 7.94
CA VAL A 42 -3.09 -13.31 6.63
C VAL A 42 -3.35 -11.89 6.13
N THR A 43 -3.84 -11.00 6.98
CA THR A 43 -4.13 -9.61 6.61
C THR A 43 -2.87 -8.86 6.21
N VAL A 44 -1.79 -9.04 6.95
CA VAL A 44 -0.49 -8.45 6.60
C VAL A 44 0.02 -8.99 5.26
N LEU A 45 -0.10 -10.31 5.01
CA LEU A 45 0.31 -10.91 3.74
C LEU A 45 -0.45 -10.30 2.55
N VAL A 46 -1.77 -10.18 2.67
CA VAL A 46 -2.62 -9.55 1.63
C VAL A 46 -2.19 -8.12 1.38
N VAL A 47 -1.91 -7.36 2.43
CA VAL A 47 -1.49 -5.97 2.34
C VAL A 47 -0.13 -5.83 1.66
N LEU A 48 0.82 -6.71 1.95
CA LEU A 48 2.12 -6.73 1.29
C LEU A 48 1.98 -7.01 -0.21
N ILE A 49 1.11 -7.94 -0.59
CA ILE A 49 0.83 -8.22 -2.02
C ILE A 49 0.25 -6.97 -2.69
N ILE A 50 -0.73 -6.31 -2.07
CA ILE A 50 -1.34 -5.10 -2.62
C ILE A 50 -0.29 -3.99 -2.78
N TYR A 51 0.51 -3.71 -1.75
CA TYR A 51 1.55 -2.68 -1.82
C TYR A 51 2.65 -3.02 -2.82
N GLY A 52 3.04 -4.29 -2.93
CA GLY A 52 3.99 -4.76 -3.95
C GLY A 52 3.47 -4.51 -5.37
N VAL A 53 2.21 -4.91 -5.65
CA VAL A 53 1.58 -4.72 -6.96
C VAL A 53 1.41 -3.23 -7.28
N LEU A 54 0.90 -2.42 -6.34
CA LEU A 54 0.79 -0.97 -6.51
C LEU A 54 2.17 -0.32 -6.74
N GLY A 55 3.19 -0.76 -6.00
CA GLY A 55 4.56 -0.30 -6.17
C GLY A 55 5.10 -0.60 -7.57
N ILE A 56 4.86 -1.80 -8.09
CA ILE A 56 5.25 -2.17 -9.47
C ILE A 56 4.53 -1.28 -10.50
N ILE A 57 3.22 -1.11 -10.38
CA ILE A 57 2.42 -0.28 -11.29
C ILE A 57 2.94 1.16 -11.31
N ILE A 58 3.18 1.74 -10.13
CA ILE A 58 3.69 3.11 -10.00
C ILE A 58 5.12 3.23 -10.53
N GLY A 59 5.98 2.25 -10.23
CA GLY A 59 7.35 2.20 -10.72
C GLY A 59 7.44 2.15 -12.25
N ILE A 60 6.52 1.42 -12.90
CA ILE A 60 6.38 1.40 -14.37
C ILE A 60 5.80 2.73 -14.86
N TRP A 61 4.83 3.33 -14.17
CA TRP A 61 4.20 4.55 -14.69
C TRP A 61 5.13 5.77 -14.59
N LYS A 62 5.79 5.99 -13.45
CA LYS A 62 6.68 7.14 -13.20
C LYS A 62 8.03 6.72 -12.57
N PRO A 63 9.02 6.31 -13.38
CA PRO A 63 10.31 5.79 -12.90
C PRO A 63 11.30 6.85 -12.37
N VAL A 64 11.02 8.15 -12.57
CA VAL A 64 12.01 9.22 -12.38
C VAL A 64 12.10 9.71 -10.92
N LYS A 65 11.01 9.59 -10.14
CA LYS A 65 10.94 10.08 -8.74
C LYS A 65 10.29 9.05 -7.81
N THR A 66 10.67 7.79 -7.97
CA THR A 66 10.10 6.65 -7.24
C THR A 66 10.20 6.80 -5.71
N PHE A 67 11.30 7.39 -5.22
CA PHE A 67 11.50 7.71 -3.80
C PHE A 67 10.49 8.71 -3.21
N ILE A 68 9.86 9.56 -4.01
CA ILE A 68 8.82 10.49 -3.53
C ILE A 68 7.47 9.77 -3.38
N PHE A 69 7.21 8.76 -4.21
CA PHE A 69 5.99 7.96 -4.14
C PHE A 69 6.06 6.86 -3.07
N LEU A 70 7.27 6.48 -2.66
CA LEU A 70 7.53 5.50 -1.62
C LEU A 70 6.90 5.85 -0.26
N PRO A 71 7.08 7.07 0.30
CA PRO A 71 6.36 7.47 1.49
C PRO A 71 4.86 7.58 1.21
N TRP A 72 4.41 8.06 0.05
CA TRP A 72 2.97 8.18 -0.21
C TRP A 72 2.24 6.83 -0.26
N LEU A 73 2.94 5.77 -0.69
CA LEU A 73 2.40 4.42 -0.72
C LEU A 73 2.40 3.77 0.67
N SER A 74 3.50 3.90 1.41
CA SER A 74 3.67 3.25 2.72
C SER A 74 3.06 4.03 3.89
N LEU A 75 2.96 5.36 3.80
CA LEU A 75 2.38 6.26 4.81
C LEU A 75 1.01 5.82 5.31
N PRO A 76 0.02 5.52 4.44
CA PRO A 76 -1.29 5.11 4.91
C PRO A 76 -1.24 3.85 5.79
N GLY A 77 -0.46 2.83 5.40
CA GLY A 77 -0.32 1.59 6.18
C GLY A 77 0.42 1.82 7.50
N VAL A 78 1.47 2.64 7.48
CA VAL A 78 2.24 3.00 8.69
C VAL A 78 1.41 3.84 9.66
N LEU A 79 0.64 4.82 9.16
CA LEU A 79 -0.23 5.67 9.99
C LEU A 79 -1.29 4.86 10.72
N VAL A 80 -1.86 3.85 10.08
CA VAL A 80 -2.85 2.96 10.73
C VAL A 80 -2.21 2.15 11.83
N LEU A 81 -1.01 1.60 11.58
CA LEU A 81 -0.27 0.84 12.60
C LEU A 81 0.08 1.72 13.81
N ILE A 82 0.49 2.97 13.58
CA ILE A 82 0.75 3.96 14.63
C ILE A 82 -0.55 4.32 15.37
N PHE A 83 -1.66 4.54 14.65
CA PHE A 83 -2.95 4.84 15.28
C PHE A 83 -3.48 3.66 16.12
N SER A 84 -3.30 2.43 15.64
CA SER A 84 -3.63 1.21 16.37
C SER A 84 -2.74 1.01 17.60
N MET A 85 -1.44 1.35 17.54
CA MET A 85 -0.56 1.37 18.73
C MET A 85 -1.08 2.31 19.81
N SER A 86 -1.57 3.50 19.44
CA SER A 86 -2.06 4.50 20.40
C SER A 86 -3.39 4.11 21.05
N ARG A 87 -4.23 3.29 20.38
CA ARG A 87 -5.51 2.83 20.93
C ARG A 87 -5.41 1.55 21.74
N ASP A 88 -4.73 0.53 21.21
CA ASP A 88 -4.77 -0.83 21.75
C ASP A 88 -3.52 -1.20 22.58
N GLY A 89 -2.62 -0.23 22.79
CA GLY A 89 -1.36 -0.42 23.50
C GLY A 89 -0.22 -0.91 22.60
N PHE A 90 1.02 -0.61 23.00
CA PHE A 90 2.20 -0.96 22.21
C PHE A 90 2.47 -2.47 22.24
N LYS A 91 2.14 -3.16 21.14
CA LYS A 91 2.46 -4.59 20.95
C LYS A 91 3.73 -4.71 20.10
N VAL A 92 4.69 -5.52 20.56
CA VAL A 92 6.02 -5.69 19.89
C VAL A 92 5.89 -6.08 18.41
N PHE A 93 4.83 -6.78 18.03
CA PHE A 93 4.58 -7.24 16.66
C PHE A 93 4.35 -6.12 15.64
N TYR A 94 4.03 -4.89 16.06
CA TYR A 94 3.82 -3.78 15.12
C TYR A 94 5.11 -3.32 14.41
N ILE A 95 6.26 -3.38 15.09
CA ILE A 95 7.56 -2.97 14.55
C ILE A 95 7.97 -3.80 13.32
N PRO A 96 8.00 -5.16 13.37
CA PRO A 96 8.35 -5.95 12.20
C PRO A 96 7.38 -5.76 11.03
N TYR A 97 6.09 -5.48 11.29
CA TYR A 97 5.12 -5.21 10.23
C TYR A 97 5.38 -3.87 9.51
N ILE A 98 5.76 -2.82 10.23
CA ILE A 98 6.15 -1.54 9.63
C ILE A 98 7.36 -1.74 8.70
N ILE A 99 8.37 -2.47 9.17
CA ILE A 99 9.58 -2.77 8.39
C ILE A 99 9.22 -3.57 7.12
N LEU A 100 8.34 -4.58 7.24
CA LEU A 100 7.89 -5.37 6.09
C LEU A 100 7.15 -4.53 5.05
N ILE A 101 6.25 -3.63 5.45
CA ILE A 101 5.51 -2.77 4.52
C ILE A 101 6.48 -1.86 3.75
N ILE A 102 7.45 -1.27 4.44
CA ILE A 102 8.44 -0.38 3.81
C ILE A 102 9.32 -1.15 2.82
N THR A 103 9.86 -2.30 3.23
CA THR A 103 10.77 -3.11 2.40
C THR A 103 10.07 -3.67 1.15
N VAL A 104 8.84 -4.18 1.28
CA VAL A 104 8.07 -4.69 0.13
C VAL A 104 7.63 -3.57 -0.80
N SER A 105 7.27 -2.40 -0.26
CA SER A 105 6.93 -1.23 -1.09
C SER A 105 8.14 -0.75 -1.89
N ASP A 106 9.33 -0.69 -1.28
CA ASP A 106 10.57 -0.33 -1.96
C ASP A 106 10.94 -1.33 -3.04
N PHE A 107 10.84 -2.63 -2.74
CA PHE A 107 11.10 -3.69 -3.71
C PHE A 107 10.14 -3.64 -4.90
N GLY A 108 8.85 -3.40 -4.68
CA GLY A 108 7.86 -3.24 -5.74
C GLY A 108 8.17 -2.05 -6.64
N LEU A 109 8.51 -0.91 -6.05
CA LEU A 109 8.90 0.32 -6.77
C LEU A 109 10.19 0.15 -7.57
N TYR A 110 11.20 -0.51 -7.01
CA TYR A 110 12.46 -0.83 -7.70
C TYR A 110 12.22 -1.75 -8.90
N THR A 111 11.44 -2.82 -8.69
CA THR A 111 11.09 -3.80 -9.73
C THR A 111 10.36 -3.12 -10.90
N GLY A 112 9.36 -2.29 -10.60
CA GLY A 112 8.63 -1.54 -11.63
C GLY A 112 9.52 -0.57 -12.42
N LYS A 113 10.45 0.12 -11.75
CA LYS A 113 11.43 1.00 -12.40
C LYS A 113 12.35 0.23 -13.35
N SER A 114 12.82 -0.95 -12.94
CA SER A 114 13.73 -1.79 -13.74
C SER A 114 13.06 -2.28 -15.03
N PHE A 115 11.79 -2.69 -14.96
CA PHE A 115 11.02 -3.16 -16.12
C PHE A 115 10.87 -2.10 -17.22
N LYS A 116 10.68 -0.83 -16.86
CA LYS A 116 10.57 0.26 -17.83
C LYS A 116 11.91 0.71 -18.42
N ARG A 117 13.03 0.46 -17.71
CA ARG A 117 14.37 0.88 -18.17
C ARG A 117 14.98 -0.10 -19.19
N LYS A 118 14.48 -1.34 -19.23
CA LYS A 118 14.88 -2.40 -20.18
C LYS A 118 14.03 -2.44 -21.46
N LYS A 119 13.08 -1.53 -21.64
CA LYS A 119 12.23 -1.41 -22.83
C LYS A 119 12.43 -0.05 -23.47
#